data_AF-A0A940KJA8-F1
#
_entry.id   AF-A0A940KJA8-F1
#
_cell.length_a   1.000
_cell.length_b   1.000
_cell.length_c   1.000
_cell.angle_alpha   90.00
_cell.angle_beta   90.00
_cell.angle_gamma   90.00
#
_symmetry.space_group_name_H-M   'P 1'
#
loop_
_entity.id
_entity.type
_entity.pdbx_description
1 polymer ?
#
loop_
_entity_poly.entity_id
_entity_poly.type
_entity_poly.pdbx_seq_one_letter_code
_entity_poly.pdbx_strand_id
1 'polypeptide(L)'
;MDIEQYLLAEHSKAQCLRIVEYIGNDKERFASLMRSFLRGPYRITQRAAWPLSICIERYPELINPWFSKLLNKLEEPGTHNAVTRNIVRTLQFVKIPQRHQGRVMSICFDQIANPQA
;
A
#
# COMPACT_ATOMS: atom_id res chain seq x y z
N MET A 1 1.92 3.71 19.26
CA MET A 1 1.52 4.81 18.37
C MET A 1 0.16 4.48 17.77
N ASP A 2 -0.79 5.42 17.81
CA ASP A 2 -2.02 5.36 17.02
C ASP A 2 -1.71 5.82 15.59
N ILE A 3 -1.72 4.88 14.65
CA ILE A 3 -1.32 5.16 13.26
C ILE A 3 -2.34 6.09 12.57
N GLU A 4 -3.63 5.97 12.86
CA GLU A 4 -4.66 6.79 12.19
C GLU A 4 -4.54 8.25 12.58
N GLN A 5 -4.35 8.53 13.87
CA GLN A 5 -4.10 9.90 14.33
C GLN A 5 -2.86 10.50 13.68
N TYR A 6 -1.78 9.71 13.55
CA TYR A 6 -0.54 10.19 12.93
C TYR A 6 -0.70 10.45 11.43
N LEU A 7 -1.47 9.62 10.72
CA LEU A 7 -1.83 9.83 9.31
C LEU A 7 -2.68 11.09 9.12
N LEU A 8 -3.56 11.41 10.07
CA LEU A 8 -4.42 12.59 10.00
C LEU A 8 -3.68 13.89 10.36
N ALA A 9 -2.77 13.82 11.33
CA ALA A 9 -2.05 14.99 11.85
C ALA A 9 -1.28 15.74 10.75
N GLU A 10 -0.51 15.03 9.92
CA GLU A 10 0.37 15.67 8.94
C GLU A 10 0.63 14.74 7.74
N HIS A 11 0.78 15.32 6.55
CA HIS A 11 1.20 14.60 5.35
C HIS A 11 2.59 15.08 4.91
N SER A 12 3.62 14.67 5.65
CA SER A 12 5.02 15.01 5.37
C SER A 12 5.92 13.78 5.38
N LYS A 13 7.10 13.91 4.76
CA LYS A 13 8.12 12.86 4.76
C LYS A 13 8.54 12.48 6.18
N ALA A 14 8.74 13.47 7.06
CA ALA A 14 9.11 13.21 8.45
C ALA A 14 8.05 12.37 9.16
N GLN A 15 6.78 12.71 9.02
CA GLN A 15 5.68 11.96 9.62
C GLN A 15 5.55 10.55 9.04
N CYS A 16 5.68 10.41 7.72
CA CYS A 16 5.70 9.11 7.05
C CYS A 16 6.81 8.21 7.61
N LEU A 17 8.03 8.74 7.75
CA LEU A 17 9.17 7.99 8.28
C LEU A 17 8.98 7.59 9.76
N ARG A 18 8.37 8.44 10.59
CA ARG A 18 8.03 8.07 11.97
C ARG A 18 7.08 6.88 12.04
N ILE A 19 6.06 6.83 11.18
CA ILE A 19 5.13 5.70 11.09
C ILE A 19 5.89 4.43 10.66
N VAL A 20 6.74 4.53 9.63
CA VAL A 20 7.55 3.41 9.13
C VAL A 20 8.49 2.88 10.20
N GLU A 21 9.20 3.76 10.91
CA GLU A 21 10.13 3.40 11.99
C GLU A 21 9.40 2.74 13.16
N TYR A 22 8.23 3.25 13.53
CA TYR A 22 7.39 2.63 14.56
C TYR A 22 6.94 1.23 14.16
N ILE A 23 6.56 1.03 12.90
CA ILE A 23 6.11 -0.28 12.41
C ILE A 23 7.29 -1.27 12.36
N GLY A 24 8.43 -0.88 11.80
CA GLY A 24 9.57 -1.79 11.63
C GLY A 24 9.16 -3.06 10.87
N ASN A 25 9.60 -4.23 11.36
CA ASN A 25 9.21 -5.54 10.85
C ASN A 25 8.07 -6.20 11.65
N ASP A 26 7.37 -5.44 12.51
CA ASP A 26 6.30 -5.93 13.36
C ASP A 26 5.01 -6.13 12.55
N LYS A 27 4.58 -7.40 12.45
CA LYS A 27 3.41 -7.80 11.67
C LYS A 27 2.10 -7.21 12.19
N GLU A 28 1.94 -7.04 13.50
CA GLU A 28 0.72 -6.51 14.12
C GLU A 28 0.61 -5.00 13.94
N ARG A 29 1.74 -4.28 14.05
CA ARG A 29 1.79 -2.84 13.75
C ARG A 29 1.52 -2.59 12.27
N PHE A 30 2.11 -3.40 11.38
CA PHE A 30 1.82 -3.31 9.96
C PHE A 30 0.36 -3.65 9.65
N ALA A 31 -0.22 -4.65 10.32
CA ALA A 31 -1.64 -4.97 10.18
C ALA A 31 -2.53 -3.80 10.57
N SER A 32 -2.13 -2.99 11.56
CA SER A 32 -2.84 -1.76 11.91
C SER A 32 -2.82 -0.73 10.79
N LEU A 33 -1.67 -0.48 10.16
CA LEU A 33 -1.58 0.38 8.97
C LEU A 33 -2.45 -0.16 7.83
N MET A 34 -2.43 -1.47 7.60
CA MET A 34 -3.23 -2.12 6.57
C MET A 34 -4.73 -1.98 6.80
N ARG A 35 -5.20 -2.00 8.06
CA ARG A 35 -6.61 -1.75 8.39
C ARG A 35 -7.02 -0.33 7.98
N SER A 36 -6.21 0.66 8.33
CA SER A 36 -6.45 2.07 7.96
C SER A 36 -6.38 2.28 6.44
N PHE A 37 -5.47 1.59 5.76
CA PHE A 37 -5.34 1.65 4.30
C PHE A 37 -6.52 1.00 3.56
N LEU A 38 -7.03 -0.14 4.04
CA LEU A 38 -8.08 -0.88 3.34
C LEU A 38 -9.48 -0.39 3.66
N ARG A 39 -9.72 0.12 4.87
CA ARG A 39 -11.05 0.47 5.38
C ARG A 39 -11.20 1.94 5.76
N GLY A 40 -10.11 2.70 5.75
CA GLY A 40 -10.15 4.10 6.17
C GLY A 40 -10.91 4.98 5.18
N PRO A 41 -11.39 6.15 5.64
CA PRO A 41 -11.92 7.18 4.76
C PRO A 41 -10.86 7.59 3.74
N TYR A 42 -11.32 8.16 2.63
CA TYR A 42 -10.50 8.54 1.47
C TYR A 42 -9.13 9.15 1.82
N ARG A 43 -9.10 10.18 2.69
CA ARG A 43 -7.85 10.85 3.09
C ARG A 43 -6.89 9.94 3.86
N ILE A 44 -7.39 9.09 4.75
CA ILE A 44 -6.56 8.15 5.52
C ILE A 44 -5.98 7.10 4.58
N THR A 45 -6.82 6.52 3.71
CA THR A 45 -6.39 5.53 2.71
C THR A 45 -5.26 6.07 1.83
N GLN A 46 -5.39 7.29 1.31
CA GLN A 46 -4.35 7.93 0.52
C GLN A 46 -3.04 8.13 1.28
N ARG A 47 -3.12 8.68 2.50
CA ARG A 47 -1.94 8.99 3.31
C ARG A 47 -1.25 7.72 3.83
N ALA A 48 -2.01 6.65 4.07
CA ALA A 48 -1.47 5.35 4.47
C ALA A 48 -0.69 4.66 3.34
N ALA A 49 -0.96 5.00 2.08
CA ALA A 49 -0.32 4.39 0.92
C ALA A 49 1.21 4.58 0.91
N TRP A 50 1.69 5.75 1.31
CA TRP A 50 3.13 6.07 1.33
C TRP A 50 3.92 5.27 2.39
N PRO A 51 3.56 5.28 3.69
CA PRO A 51 4.24 4.46 4.68
C PRO A 51 4.09 2.97 4.37
N LEU A 52 2.98 2.52 3.78
CA LEU A 52 2.80 1.14 3.33
C LEU A 52 3.89 0.75 2.32
N SER A 53 4.11 1.61 1.32
CA SER A 53 5.09 1.35 0.27
C SER A 53 6.51 1.24 0.83
N ILE A 54 6.88 2.14 1.75
CA ILE A 54 8.20 2.13 2.38
C ILE A 54 8.36 0.93 3.34
N CYS A 55 7.31 0.56 4.09
CA CYS A 55 7.36 -0.62 4.96
C CYS A 55 7.65 -1.89 4.15
N ILE A 56 6.99 -2.06 3.00
CA ILE A 56 7.20 -3.23 2.14
C ILE A 56 8.56 -3.18 1.44
N GLU A 57 9.02 -1.99 1.03
CA GLU A 57 10.39 -1.82 0.51
C GLU A 57 11.45 -2.28 1.51
N ARG A 58 11.32 -1.91 2.79
CA ARG A 58 12.28 -2.30 3.85
C ARG A 58 12.10 -3.73 4.33
N TYR A 59 10.85 -4.21 4.37
CA TYR A 59 10.48 -5.51 4.91
C TYR A 59 9.48 -6.21 3.97
N PRO A 60 9.94 -6.77 2.83
CA PRO A 60 9.08 -7.33 1.78
C PRO A 60 8.08 -8.37 2.28
N GLU A 61 8.47 -9.21 3.24
CA GLU A 61 7.65 -10.28 3.80
C GLU A 61 6.36 -9.80 4.50
N LEU A 62 6.28 -8.52 4.90
CA LEU A 62 5.09 -7.95 5.52
C LEU A 62 3.87 -7.98 4.58
N ILE A 63 4.08 -8.02 3.26
CA ILE A 63 2.99 -8.02 2.26
C ILE A 63 2.22 -9.35 2.21
N ASN A 64 2.83 -10.46 2.63
CA ASN A 64 2.36 -11.82 2.31
C ASN A 64 0.87 -12.07 2.63
N PRO A 65 0.33 -11.73 3.81
CA PRO A 65 -1.07 -11.95 4.12
C PRO A 65 -2.02 -10.94 3.44
N TRP A 66 -1.49 -9.90 2.78
CA TRP A 66 -2.24 -8.79 2.21
C TRP A 66 -2.26 -8.76 0.69
N PHE A 67 -1.43 -9.57 0.02
CA PHE A 67 -1.23 -9.52 -1.44
C PHE A 67 -2.54 -9.49 -2.22
N SER A 68 -3.45 -10.44 -1.96
CA SER A 68 -4.75 -10.48 -2.66
C SER A 68 -5.61 -9.25 -2.40
N LYS A 69 -5.55 -8.66 -1.19
CA LYS A 69 -6.34 -7.46 -0.85
C LYS A 69 -5.79 -6.22 -1.55
N LEU A 70 -4.47 -6.14 -1.72
CA LEU A 70 -3.83 -5.08 -2.49
C LEU A 70 -4.20 -5.15 -3.98
N LEU A 71 -4.24 -6.35 -4.56
CA LEU A 71 -4.69 -6.52 -5.94
C LEU A 71 -6.18 -6.17 -6.10
N ASN A 72 -7.04 -6.58 -5.16
CA ASN A 72 -8.44 -6.17 -5.15
C ASN A 72 -8.57 -4.64 -5.09
N LYS A 73 -7.69 -3.97 -4.34
CA LYS A 73 -7.67 -2.52 -4.24
C LYS A 73 -7.25 -1.85 -5.56
N LEU A 74 -6.35 -2.47 -6.33
CA LEU A 74 -5.95 -1.94 -7.64
C LEU A 74 -7.04 -2.03 -8.70
N GLU A 75 -7.91 -3.03 -8.60
CA GLU A 75 -9.02 -3.26 -9.54
C GLU A 75 -10.31 -2.52 -9.13
N GLU A 76 -10.35 -1.92 -7.94
CA GLU A 76 -11.51 -1.17 -7.47
C GLU A 76 -11.72 0.10 -8.32
N PRO A 77 -12.90 0.29 -8.94
CA PRO A 77 -13.19 1.48 -9.73
C PRO A 77 -13.04 2.76 -8.91
N GLY A 78 -12.44 3.79 -9.50
CA GLY A 78 -12.23 5.07 -8.81
C GLY A 78 -11.12 5.04 -7.74
N THR A 79 -10.28 3.99 -7.73
CA THR A 79 -9.08 3.97 -6.88
C THR A 79 -8.18 5.16 -7.21
N HIS A 80 -7.86 5.94 -6.19
CA HIS A 80 -7.09 7.15 -6.35
C HIS A 80 -5.65 6.86 -6.81
N ASN A 81 -5.11 7.69 -7.72
CA ASN A 81 -3.77 7.50 -8.32
C ASN A 81 -2.64 7.35 -7.30
N ALA A 82 -2.72 8.04 -6.15
CA ALA A 82 -1.74 7.88 -5.06
C ALA A 82 -1.73 6.47 -4.45
N VAL A 83 -2.91 5.84 -4.33
CA VAL A 83 -3.05 4.46 -3.84
C VAL A 83 -2.47 3.50 -4.88
N THR A 84 -2.91 3.62 -6.13
CA THR A 84 -2.43 2.81 -7.27
C THR A 84 -0.92 2.85 -7.39
N ARG A 85 -0.33 4.05 -7.44
CA ARG A 85 1.12 4.26 -7.54
C ARG A 85 1.90 3.55 -6.43
N ASN A 86 1.44 3.66 -5.18
CA ASN A 86 2.14 3.06 -4.05
C ASN A 86 2.03 1.55 -4.02
N ILE A 87 0.86 0.98 -4.36
CA ILE A 87 0.72 -0.48 -4.47
C ILE A 87 1.61 -1.00 -5.60
N VAL A 88 1.54 -0.42 -6.81
CA VAL A 88 2.37 -0.86 -7.95
C VAL A 88 3.86 -0.73 -7.63
N ARG A 89 4.29 0.36 -6.98
CA ARG A 89 5.67 0.53 -6.50
C ARG A 89 6.10 -0.64 -5.59
N THR A 90 5.21 -1.17 -4.74
CA THR A 90 5.59 -2.28 -3.84
C THR A 90 5.94 -3.56 -4.58
N LEU A 91 5.36 -3.77 -5.77
CA LEU A 91 5.55 -4.98 -6.56
C LEU A 91 7.01 -5.16 -7.03
N GLN A 92 7.79 -4.07 -7.10
CA GLN A 92 9.21 -4.14 -7.47
C GLN A 92 10.11 -4.73 -6.37
N PHE A 93 9.63 -4.78 -5.12
CA PHE A 93 10.42 -5.21 -3.95
C PHE A 93 10.08 -6.62 -3.47
N VAL A 94 9.00 -7.20 -3.98
CA VAL A 94 8.42 -8.43 -3.43
C VAL A 94 8.46 -9.55 -4.46
N LYS A 95 8.66 -10.78 -4.00
CA LYS A 95 8.47 -11.96 -4.84
C LYS A 95 6.97 -12.18 -5.02
N ILE A 96 6.46 -11.90 -6.22
CA ILE A 96 5.04 -12.08 -6.54
C ILE A 96 4.71 -13.59 -6.48
N PRO A 97 3.77 -14.02 -5.62
CA PRO A 97 3.35 -15.42 -5.54
C PRO A 97 2.83 -15.89 -6.90
N GLN A 98 3.17 -17.13 -7.31
CA GLN A 98 2.85 -17.65 -8.64
C GLN A 98 1.37 -17.50 -9.00
N ARG A 99 0.47 -17.77 -8.06
CA ARG A 99 -0.99 -17.61 -8.21
C ARG A 99 -1.46 -16.18 -8.54
N HIS A 100 -0.63 -15.17 -8.32
CA HIS A 100 -0.93 -13.76 -8.55
C HIS A 100 -0.20 -13.16 -9.75
N GLN A 101 0.78 -13.86 -10.35
CA GLN A 101 1.61 -13.31 -11.42
C GLN A 101 0.79 -12.89 -12.65
N GLY A 102 -0.10 -13.75 -13.13
CA GLY A 102 -0.98 -13.41 -14.26
C GLY A 102 -1.88 -12.20 -13.97
N ARG A 103 -2.47 -12.15 -12.77
CA ARG A 103 -3.32 -11.05 -12.34
C ARG A 103 -2.56 -9.72 -12.24
N VAL A 104 -1.36 -9.73 -11.67
CA VAL A 104 -0.50 -8.54 -11.63
C VAL A 104 -0.18 -8.05 -13.05
N MET A 105 0.17 -8.97 -13.94
CA MET A 105 0.51 -8.64 -15.32
C MET A 105 -0.66 -7.94 -16.03
N SER A 106 -1.88 -8.50 -15.93
CA SER A 106 -3.09 -7.88 -16.50
C SER A 106 -3.33 -6.48 -15.95
N ILE A 107 -3.32 -6.32 -14.62
CA ILE A 107 -3.53 -5.00 -13.98
C ILE A 107 -2.52 -3.96 -14.49
N CYS A 108 -1.24 -4.34 -14.62
CA CYS A 108 -0.21 -3.42 -15.10
C CYS A 108 -0.40 -3.06 -16.59
N PHE A 109 -0.75 -4.01 -17.44
CA PHE A 109 -1.04 -3.72 -18.85
C PHE A 109 -2.26 -2.82 -19.02
N ASP A 110 -3.34 -3.09 -18.26
CA ASP A 110 -4.55 -2.26 -18.30
C ASP A 110 -4.26 -0.81 -17.88
N GLN A 111 -3.38 -0.62 -16.90
CA GLN A 111 -2.94 0.72 -16.49
C GLN A 111 -2.13 1.44 -17.58
N ILE A 112 -1.23 0.74 -18.28
CA ILE A 112 -0.44 1.32 -19.38
C ILE A 112 -1.32 1.64 -20.59
N ALA A 113 -2.28 0.76 -20.87
CA ALA A 113 -3.21 0.93 -21.99
C ALA A 113 -4.25 2.04 -21.75
N ASN A 114 -4.42 2.49 -20.51
CA ASN A 114 -5.33 3.58 -20.18
C ASN A 114 -4.67 4.94 -20.40
N PRO A 115 -5.07 5.72 -21.43
CA PRO A 115 -4.49 7.03 -21.73
C PRO A 115 -4.84 8.12 -20.70
N GLN A 116 -5.70 7.81 -19.72
CA GLN A 116 -6.16 8.73 -18.67
C GLN A 116 -5.63 8.37 -17.27
N ALA A 117 -4.73 7.38 -17.15
CA ALA A 117 -4.17 6.90 -15.89
C ALA A 117 -3.30 7.94 -15.15
#